data_AF-A0A060HSR2-F1
#
_entry.id   AF-A0A060HSR2-F1
#
_cell.length_a   1.000
_cell.length_b   1.000
_cell.length_c   1.000
_cell.angle_alpha   90.00
_cell.angle_beta   90.00
_cell.angle_gamma   90.00
#
_symmetry.space_group_name_H-M   'P 1'
#
loop_
_entity.id
_entity.type
_entity.pdbx_description
1 polymer ?
#
loop_
_entity_poly.entity_id
_entity_poly.type
_entity_poly.pdbx_seq_one_letter_code
_entity_poly.pdbx_strand_id
1 'polypeptide(L)'
;MASSYKAIMAGVVVLIMVAIGMGIYGYGNTIYPVDLALGNLARAESAQDPEDLAKYVIAAKRYLPDKGNPVWSFPTPRTDFGLIQQELDRVVSRANAIANVEPHSSAYNTGMDDMHVTLDAMQENIIEALPYMYVSTTNMMFSVVWIAVIMGLFAVMRRGRAKYRGEEYESQ
;
A
#
# COMPACT_ATOMS: atom_id res chain seq x y z
N MET A 1 -19.10 7.18 40.18
CA MET A 1 -19.43 6.11 39.20
C MET A 1 -19.64 6.61 37.78
N ALA A 2 -20.51 7.59 37.50
CA ALA A 2 -20.70 8.10 36.13
C ALA A 2 -19.42 8.69 35.50
N SER A 3 -18.54 9.30 36.31
CA SER A 3 -17.27 9.90 35.85
C SER A 3 -16.29 8.88 35.26
N SER A 4 -16.07 7.73 35.90
CA SER A 4 -15.13 6.70 35.41
C SER A 4 -15.63 5.98 34.16
N TYR A 5 -16.93 5.68 34.07
CA TYR A 5 -17.52 5.11 32.85
C TYR A 5 -17.46 6.10 31.68
N LYS A 6 -17.77 7.39 31.93
CA LYS A 6 -17.62 8.45 30.94
C LYS A 6 -16.16 8.60 30.48
N ALA A 7 -15.19 8.46 31.38
CA ALA A 7 -13.76 8.49 31.05
C ALA A 7 -13.33 7.29 30.19
N ILE A 8 -13.79 6.07 30.50
CA ILE A 8 -13.54 4.88 29.68
C ILE A 8 -14.16 5.04 28.29
N MET A 9 -15.42 5.49 28.21
CA MET A 9 -16.10 5.76 26.93
C MET A 9 -15.39 6.82 26.11
N ALA A 10 -14.97 7.93 26.73
CA ALA A 10 -14.15 8.95 26.06
C ALA A 10 -12.83 8.36 25.55
N GLY A 11 -12.17 7.51 26.35
CA GLY A 11 -10.96 6.80 25.95
C GLY A 11 -11.17 5.90 24.72
N VAL A 12 -12.27 5.14 24.66
CA VAL A 12 -12.61 4.30 23.51
C VAL A 12 -12.86 5.15 22.26
N VAL A 13 -13.57 6.29 22.40
CA VAL A 13 -13.82 7.20 21.27
C VAL A 13 -12.51 7.78 20.73
N VAL A 14 -11.62 8.26 21.61
CA VAL A 14 -10.28 8.73 21.22
C VAL A 14 -9.50 7.64 20.52
N LEU A 15 -9.55 6.41 21.04
CA LEU A 15 -8.87 5.26 20.47
C LEU A 15 -9.34 4.96 19.04
N ILE A 16 -10.66 4.97 18.80
CA ILE A 16 -11.26 4.77 17.47
C ILE A 16 -10.80 5.88 16.51
N MET A 17 -10.83 7.14 16.94
CA MET A 17 -10.38 8.27 16.11
C MET A 17 -8.91 8.13 15.71
N VAL A 18 -8.04 7.71 16.65
CA VAL A 18 -6.62 7.44 16.37
C VAL A 18 -6.47 6.30 15.37
N ALA A 19 -7.21 5.20 15.55
CA ALA A 19 -7.14 4.06 14.63
C ALA A 19 -7.57 4.43 13.20
N ILE A 20 -8.66 5.19 13.04
CA ILE A 20 -9.12 5.70 11.74
C ILE A 20 -8.06 6.62 11.13
N GLY A 21 -7.53 7.56 11.91
CA GLY A 21 -6.49 8.48 11.45
C GLY A 21 -5.23 7.76 10.98
N MET A 22 -4.77 6.76 11.73
CA MET A 22 -3.65 5.91 11.33
C MET A 22 -3.94 5.10 10.06
N GLY A 23 -5.16 4.58 9.91
CA GLY A 23 -5.57 3.86 8.71
C GLY A 23 -5.53 4.74 7.45
N ILE A 24 -6.11 5.95 7.52
CA ILE A 24 -6.09 6.91 6.41
C ILE A 24 -4.65 7.33 6.10
N TYR A 25 -3.85 7.65 7.12
CA TYR A 25 -2.45 8.01 6.94
C TYR A 25 -1.63 6.87 6.32
N GLY A 26 -1.82 5.64 6.79
CA GLY A 26 -1.12 4.46 6.28
C GLY A 26 -1.47 4.18 4.81
N TYR A 27 -2.76 4.25 4.45
CA TYR A 27 -3.18 4.12 3.05
C TYR A 27 -2.57 5.24 2.19
N GLY A 28 -2.70 6.49 2.62
CA GLY A 28 -2.27 7.67 1.85
C GLY A 28 -0.76 7.74 1.59
N ASN A 29 0.07 7.21 2.49
CA ASN A 29 1.54 7.25 2.33
C ASN A 29 2.12 5.98 1.71
N THR A 30 1.45 4.84 1.84
CA THR A 30 2.02 3.55 1.41
C THR A 30 1.34 3.00 0.16
N ILE A 31 0.01 3.06 0.09
CA ILE A 31 -0.74 2.36 -0.97
C ILE A 31 -1.21 3.31 -2.06
N TYR A 32 -1.75 4.46 -1.68
CA TYR A 32 -2.25 5.43 -2.65
C TYR A 32 -1.18 5.86 -3.68
N PRO A 33 0.11 6.05 -3.34
CA PRO A 33 1.14 6.28 -4.35
C PRO A 33 1.26 5.13 -5.35
N VAL A 34 1.18 3.88 -4.89
CA VAL A 34 1.24 2.71 -5.79
C VAL A 34 0.02 2.65 -6.70
N ASP A 35 -1.17 2.98 -6.21
CA ASP A 35 -2.38 3.10 -7.04
C ASP A 35 -2.20 4.18 -8.12
N LEU A 36 -1.59 5.33 -7.78
CA LEU A 36 -1.22 6.37 -8.75
C LEU A 36 -0.20 5.86 -9.77
N ALA A 37 0.78 5.07 -9.34
CA ALA A 37 1.75 4.47 -10.24
C ALA A 37 1.07 3.53 -11.25
N LEU A 38 0.24 2.60 -10.76
CA LEU A 38 -0.52 1.67 -11.60
C LEU A 38 -1.42 2.42 -12.59
N GLY A 39 -2.12 3.47 -12.14
CA GLY A 39 -2.91 4.31 -13.04
C GLY A 39 -2.10 4.98 -14.15
N ASN A 40 -0.86 5.39 -13.87
CA ASN A 40 0.05 5.93 -14.89
C ASN A 40 0.59 4.83 -15.81
N LEU A 41 0.92 3.64 -15.29
CA LEU A 41 1.36 2.51 -16.11
C LEU A 41 0.26 2.04 -17.07
N ALA A 42 -0.99 1.97 -16.63
CA ALA A 42 -2.13 1.67 -17.49
C ALA A 42 -2.29 2.73 -18.62
N ARG A 43 -2.02 4.01 -18.32
CA ARG A 43 -2.01 5.07 -19.35
C ARG A 43 -0.84 4.90 -20.32
N ALA A 44 0.33 4.53 -19.82
CA ALA A 44 1.51 4.25 -20.64
C ALA A 44 1.27 3.06 -21.59
N GLU A 45 0.66 1.98 -21.09
CA GLU A 45 0.31 0.79 -21.87
C GLU A 45 -0.72 1.09 -22.96
N SER A 46 -1.66 2.01 -22.72
CA SER A 46 -2.65 2.42 -23.71
C SER A 46 -2.15 3.48 -24.70
N ALA A 47 -0.96 4.03 -24.49
CA ALA A 47 -0.43 5.12 -25.29
C ALA A 47 -0.19 4.68 -26.75
N GLN A 48 -0.35 5.60 -27.69
CA GLN A 48 -0.15 5.31 -29.12
C GLN A 48 1.21 5.80 -29.64
N ASP A 49 1.84 6.71 -28.88
CA ASP A 49 3.10 7.35 -29.22
C ASP A 49 4.15 7.11 -28.11
N PRO A 50 5.42 6.84 -28.47
CA PRO A 50 6.47 6.49 -27.53
C PRO A 50 6.80 7.61 -26.54
N GLU A 51 6.65 8.88 -26.93
CA GLU A 51 6.89 10.03 -26.05
C GLU A 51 5.88 10.07 -24.89
N ASP A 52 4.61 9.84 -25.19
CA ASP A 52 3.55 9.79 -24.18
C ASP A 52 3.69 8.55 -23.29
N LEU A 53 4.04 7.40 -23.87
CA LEU A 53 4.37 6.21 -23.09
C LEU A 53 5.50 6.51 -22.10
N ALA A 54 6.63 7.03 -22.58
CA ALA A 54 7.79 7.34 -21.74
C ALA A 54 7.43 8.33 -20.61
N LYS A 55 6.65 9.36 -20.94
CA LYS A 55 6.17 10.36 -19.98
C LYS A 55 5.34 9.74 -18.85
N TYR A 56 4.40 8.86 -19.18
CA TYR A 56 3.57 8.19 -18.16
C TYR A 56 4.38 7.17 -17.34
N VAL A 57 5.32 6.44 -17.95
CA VAL A 57 6.23 5.56 -17.19
C VAL A 57 7.08 6.37 -16.19
N ILE A 58 7.66 7.51 -16.61
CA ILE A 58 8.41 8.40 -15.71
C ILE A 58 7.52 8.92 -14.57
N ALA A 59 6.26 9.23 -14.85
CA ALA A 59 5.31 9.64 -13.82
C ALA A 59 5.02 8.52 -12.82
N ALA A 60 4.81 7.28 -13.29
CA ALA A 60 4.59 6.13 -12.44
C ALA A 60 5.76 5.85 -11.50
N LYS A 61 6.99 5.90 -12.03
CA LYS A 61 8.23 5.65 -11.26
C LYS A 61 8.35 6.53 -10.01
N ARG A 62 7.89 7.79 -10.07
CA ARG A 62 7.96 8.74 -8.95
C ARG A 62 7.11 8.35 -7.74
N TYR A 63 6.11 7.51 -7.95
CA TYR A 63 5.22 7.05 -6.88
C TYR A 63 5.56 5.64 -6.39
N LEU A 64 6.42 4.91 -7.11
CA LEU A 64 6.89 3.60 -6.69
C LEU A 64 8.11 3.74 -5.75
N PRO A 65 8.29 2.80 -4.80
CA PRO A 65 9.54 2.70 -4.07
C PRO A 65 10.73 2.53 -5.01
N ASP A 66 11.88 3.14 -4.70
CA ASP A 66 13.08 3.03 -5.53
C ASP A 66 13.74 1.63 -5.45
N LYS A 67 13.51 0.91 -4.35
CA LYS A 67 14.16 -0.36 -4.04
C LYS A 67 13.41 -1.14 -2.96
N GLY A 68 13.82 -2.40 -2.82
CA GLY A 68 13.38 -3.29 -1.75
C GLY A 68 12.23 -4.19 -2.19
N ASN A 69 11.99 -5.23 -1.41
CA ASN A 69 10.95 -6.20 -1.67
C ASN A 69 9.96 -6.19 -0.50
N PRO A 70 8.69 -5.82 -0.71
CA PRO A 70 7.71 -5.80 0.36
C PRO A 70 7.32 -7.20 0.81
N VAL A 71 7.52 -8.23 -0.03
CA VAL A 71 7.26 -9.62 0.32
C VAL A 71 8.34 -10.13 1.25
N TRP A 72 8.05 -10.06 2.55
CA TRP A 72 9.01 -10.40 3.61
C TRP A 72 9.15 -11.91 3.87
N SER A 73 8.15 -12.71 3.52
CA SER A 73 8.14 -14.15 3.80
C SER A 73 8.96 -14.94 2.78
N PHE A 74 8.67 -14.72 1.50
CA PHE A 74 9.29 -15.40 0.36
C PHE A 74 9.46 -14.42 -0.82
N PRO A 75 10.43 -13.49 -0.75
CA PRO A 75 10.63 -12.51 -1.80
C PRO A 75 11.00 -13.17 -3.13
N THR A 76 10.45 -12.64 -4.23
CA THR A 76 10.82 -13.06 -5.59
C THR A 76 11.34 -11.86 -6.39
N PRO A 77 12.05 -12.07 -7.51
CA PRO A 77 12.45 -10.98 -8.39
C PRO A 77 11.28 -10.16 -8.95
N ARG A 78 10.08 -10.76 -9.05
CA ARG A 78 8.88 -10.07 -9.54
C ARG A 78 8.42 -8.98 -8.58
N THR A 79 8.59 -9.19 -7.28
CA THR A 79 8.15 -8.24 -6.26
C THR A 79 9.26 -7.30 -5.79
N ASP A 80 10.42 -7.33 -6.43
CA ASP A 80 11.53 -6.43 -6.10
C ASP A 80 11.37 -5.10 -6.82
N PHE A 81 11.11 -4.03 -6.06
CA PHE A 81 10.93 -2.70 -6.63
C PHE A 81 12.19 -2.15 -7.29
N GLY A 82 13.39 -2.59 -6.88
CA GLY A 82 14.62 -2.19 -7.58
C GLY A 82 14.68 -2.76 -9.00
N LEU A 83 14.25 -4.02 -9.17
CA LEU A 83 14.16 -4.65 -10.49
C LEU A 83 13.02 -4.07 -11.33
N ILE A 84 11.87 -3.80 -10.72
CA ILE A 84 10.74 -3.12 -11.38
C ILE A 84 11.20 -1.73 -11.89
N GLN A 85 11.84 -0.92 -11.05
CA GLN A 85 12.34 0.40 -11.43
C GLN A 85 13.32 0.32 -12.60
N GLN A 86 14.23 -0.67 -12.58
CA GLN A 86 15.17 -0.90 -13.66
C GLN A 86 14.48 -1.28 -14.98
N GLU A 87 13.44 -2.12 -14.92
CA GLU A 87 12.71 -2.51 -16.11
C GLU A 87 11.90 -1.34 -16.69
N LEU A 88 11.29 -0.52 -15.84
CA LEU A 88 10.64 0.72 -16.27
C LEU A 88 11.63 1.71 -16.90
N ASP A 89 12.87 1.79 -16.40
CA ASP A 89 13.94 2.57 -17.06
C ASP A 89 14.29 2.05 -18.46
N ARG A 90 14.32 0.72 -18.63
CA ARG A 90 14.54 0.11 -19.96
C ARG A 90 13.39 0.40 -20.91
N VAL A 91 12.15 0.38 -20.42
CA VAL A 91 10.98 0.78 -21.21
C VAL A 91 11.11 2.24 -21.66
N VAL A 92 11.44 3.18 -20.77
CA VAL A 92 11.67 4.59 -21.13
C VAL A 92 12.79 4.72 -22.17
N SER A 93 13.90 4.00 -21.99
CA SER A 93 15.00 4.03 -22.95
C SER A 93 14.61 3.47 -24.32
N ARG A 94 13.83 2.38 -24.38
CA ARG A 94 13.31 1.80 -25.63
C ARG A 94 12.35 2.76 -26.33
N ALA A 95 11.44 3.38 -25.58
CA ALA A 95 10.50 4.36 -26.10
C ALA A 95 11.23 5.54 -26.77
N ASN A 96 12.20 6.12 -26.07
CA ASN A 96 13.03 7.21 -26.62
C ASN A 96 13.84 6.79 -27.85
N ALA A 97 14.26 5.52 -27.93
CA ALA A 97 14.98 5.01 -29.10
C ALA A 97 14.04 4.87 -30.32
N ILE A 98 12.82 4.37 -30.13
CA ILE A 98 11.86 4.18 -31.23
C ILE A 98 11.13 5.45 -31.65
N ALA A 99 11.15 6.51 -30.84
CA ALA A 99 10.59 7.83 -31.18
C ALA A 99 11.12 8.43 -32.50
N ASN A 100 12.34 8.05 -32.90
CA ASN A 100 12.95 8.50 -34.16
C ASN A 100 12.76 7.51 -35.32
N VAL A 101 12.08 6.39 -35.09
CA VAL A 101 11.77 5.39 -36.12
C VAL A 101 10.52 5.85 -36.88
N GLU A 102 10.43 5.52 -38.18
CA GLU A 102 9.26 5.85 -38.99
C GLU A 102 7.96 5.30 -38.34
N PRO A 103 6.98 6.17 -38.04
CA PRO A 103 5.71 5.75 -37.45
C PRO A 103 5.03 4.68 -38.29
N HIS A 104 4.38 3.74 -37.61
CA HIS A 104 3.67 2.60 -38.22
C HIS A 104 4.54 1.61 -39.02
N SER A 105 5.86 1.80 -39.06
CA SER A 105 6.76 0.76 -39.58
C SER A 105 6.68 -0.51 -38.72
N SER A 106 7.07 -1.67 -39.28
CA SER A 106 7.08 -2.92 -38.52
C SER A 106 7.94 -2.81 -37.26
N ALA A 107 9.09 -2.12 -37.33
CA ALA A 107 9.96 -1.95 -36.18
C ALA A 107 9.33 -1.06 -35.10
N TYR A 108 8.64 0.03 -35.50
CA TYR A 108 7.91 0.89 -34.58
C TYR A 108 6.80 0.13 -33.86
N ASN A 109 5.93 -0.56 -34.62
CA ASN A 109 4.79 -1.27 -34.05
C ASN A 109 5.22 -2.43 -33.13
N THR A 110 6.23 -3.21 -33.54
CA THR A 110 6.78 -4.28 -32.69
C THR A 110 7.44 -3.72 -31.44
N GLY A 111 8.18 -2.61 -31.53
CA GLY A 111 8.77 -1.98 -30.36
C GLY A 111 7.72 -1.45 -29.37
N MET A 112 6.63 -0.89 -29.90
CA MET A 112 5.53 -0.40 -29.07
C MET A 112 4.79 -1.56 -28.37
N ASP A 113 4.46 -2.61 -29.11
CA ASP A 113 3.77 -3.81 -28.59
C ASP A 113 4.59 -4.51 -27.49
N ASP A 114 5.89 -4.70 -27.70
CA ASP A 114 6.81 -5.26 -26.69
C ASP A 114 6.83 -4.42 -25.39
N MET A 115 6.79 -3.09 -25.51
CA MET A 115 6.71 -2.21 -24.34
C MET A 115 5.36 -2.30 -23.64
N HIS A 116 4.24 -2.39 -24.37
CA HIS A 116 2.92 -2.58 -23.76
C HIS A 116 2.86 -3.88 -22.96
N VAL A 117 3.30 -5.00 -23.55
CA VAL A 117 3.38 -6.30 -22.87
C VAL A 117 4.29 -6.23 -21.64
N THR A 118 5.42 -5.52 -21.73
CA THR A 118 6.30 -5.31 -20.58
C THR A 118 5.60 -4.52 -19.47
N LEU A 119 4.85 -3.47 -19.82
CA LEU A 119 4.14 -2.62 -18.85
C LEU A 119 3.00 -3.37 -18.15
N ASP A 120 2.26 -4.21 -18.85
CA ASP A 120 1.25 -5.11 -18.27
C ASP A 120 1.91 -6.06 -17.25
N ALA A 121 3.00 -6.72 -17.62
CA ALA A 121 3.75 -7.59 -16.72
C ALA A 121 4.30 -6.83 -15.48
N MET A 122 4.73 -5.57 -15.63
CA MET A 122 5.16 -4.75 -14.49
C MET A 122 3.99 -4.39 -13.57
N GLN A 123 2.80 -4.12 -14.12
CA GLN A 123 1.59 -3.89 -13.32
C GLN A 123 1.23 -5.12 -12.51
N GLU A 124 1.23 -6.31 -13.11
CA GLU A 124 0.98 -7.57 -12.39
C GLU A 124 1.98 -7.77 -11.23
N ASN A 125 3.25 -7.53 -11.50
CA ASN A 125 4.33 -7.64 -10.50
C ASN A 125 4.12 -6.69 -9.30
N ILE A 126 3.71 -5.45 -9.58
CA ILE A 126 3.37 -4.47 -8.53
C ILE A 126 2.13 -4.92 -7.75
N ILE A 127 1.11 -5.43 -8.44
CA ILE A 127 -0.12 -5.93 -7.82
C ILE A 127 0.16 -7.16 -6.94
N GLU A 128 1.07 -8.04 -7.35
CA GLU A 128 1.52 -9.19 -6.54
C GLU A 128 2.18 -8.73 -5.22
N ALA A 129 2.89 -7.61 -5.25
CA ALA A 129 3.56 -7.02 -4.10
C ALA A 129 2.62 -6.26 -3.14
N LEU A 130 1.48 -5.74 -3.61
CA LEU A 130 0.57 -4.85 -2.86
C LEU A 130 0.08 -5.42 -1.51
N PRO A 131 -0.36 -6.70 -1.39
CA PRO A 131 -0.84 -7.22 -0.11
C PRO A 131 0.21 -7.16 1.00
N TYR A 132 1.49 -7.28 0.65
CA TYR A 132 2.59 -7.25 1.60
C TYR A 132 3.01 -5.84 1.97
N MET A 133 2.68 -4.85 1.14
CA MET A 133 2.78 -3.43 1.53
C MET A 133 1.73 -3.06 2.57
N TYR A 134 0.51 -3.59 2.45
CA TYR A 134 -0.53 -3.46 3.47
C TYR A 134 -0.12 -4.17 4.77
N VAL A 135 0.30 -5.43 4.67
CA VAL A 135 0.68 -6.27 5.82
C VAL A 135 2.20 -6.29 5.96
N SER A 136 2.78 -5.09 6.04
CA SER A 136 4.20 -4.93 6.32
C SER A 136 4.54 -5.43 7.73
N THR A 137 5.79 -5.82 7.96
CA THR A 137 6.26 -6.26 9.29
C THR A 137 5.97 -5.20 10.36
N THR A 138 6.13 -3.92 10.03
CA THR A 138 5.80 -2.79 10.92
C THR A 138 4.30 -2.75 11.25
N ASN A 139 3.44 -2.89 10.25
CA ASN A 139 1.98 -2.89 10.45
C ASN A 139 1.52 -4.10 11.27
N MET A 140 2.15 -5.27 11.10
CA MET A 140 1.90 -6.43 11.94
C MET A 140 2.25 -6.17 13.41
N MET A 141 3.41 -5.56 13.69
CA MET A 141 3.81 -5.22 15.05
C MET A 141 2.85 -4.21 15.70
N PHE A 142 2.42 -3.18 14.96
CA PHE A 142 1.39 -2.26 15.44
C PHE A 142 0.06 -2.97 15.69
N SER A 143 -0.32 -3.95 14.87
CA SER A 143 -1.54 -4.72 15.07
C SER A 143 -1.49 -5.53 16.37
N VAL A 144 -0.34 -6.11 16.72
CA VAL A 144 -0.14 -6.79 18.02
C VAL A 144 -0.32 -5.83 19.18
N VAL A 145 0.24 -4.61 19.08
CA VAL A 145 0.05 -3.56 20.10
C VAL A 145 -1.42 -3.17 20.23
N TRP A 146 -2.13 -3.00 19.12
CA TRP A 146 -3.56 -2.68 19.12
C TRP A 146 -4.40 -3.75 19.82
N ILE A 147 -4.14 -5.03 19.54
CA ILE A 147 -4.81 -6.14 20.20
C ILE A 147 -4.53 -6.11 21.71
N ALA A 148 -3.28 -5.87 22.13
CA ALA A 148 -2.92 -5.77 23.54
C ALA A 148 -3.64 -4.62 24.26
N VAL A 149 -3.78 -3.45 23.63
CA VAL A 149 -4.53 -2.31 24.17
C VAL A 149 -6.01 -2.65 24.36
N ILE A 150 -6.64 -3.27 23.35
CA ILE A 150 -8.05 -3.68 23.42
C ILE A 150 -8.26 -4.71 24.54
N MET A 151 -7.38 -5.70 24.66
CA MET A 151 -7.42 -6.69 25.75
C MET A 151 -7.25 -6.03 27.12
N GLY A 152 -6.33 -5.07 27.25
CA GLY A 152 -6.12 -4.30 28.49
C GLY A 152 -7.37 -3.52 28.90
N LEU A 153 -8.02 -2.83 27.96
CA LEU A 153 -9.29 -2.13 28.20
C LEU A 153 -10.37 -3.09 28.67
N PHE A 154 -10.51 -4.26 28.02
CA PHE A 154 -11.50 -5.26 28.42
C PHE A 154 -11.24 -5.82 29.82
N ALA A 155 -9.98 -6.06 30.16
CA ALA A 155 -9.59 -6.53 31.50
C ALA A 155 -9.92 -5.49 32.59
N VAL A 156 -9.66 -4.20 32.35
CA VAL A 156 -10.04 -3.11 33.27
C VAL A 156 -11.55 -3.02 33.43
N MET A 157 -12.32 -3.07 32.33
CA MET A 157 -13.78 -3.06 32.38
C MET A 157 -14.35 -4.27 33.12
N ARG A 158 -13.76 -5.47 32.95
CA ARG A 158 -14.17 -6.69 33.67
C ARG A 158 -13.91 -6.59 35.17
N ARG A 159 -12.73 -6.10 35.58
CA ARG A 159 -12.40 -5.86 37.01
C ARG A 159 -13.32 -4.84 37.65
N GLY A 160 -13.63 -3.76 36.94
CA GLY A 160 -14.60 -2.76 37.37
C GLY A 160 -15.96 -3.40 37.69
N ARG A 161 -16.52 -4.20 36.78
CA ARG A 161 -17.82 -4.87 36.99
C ARG A 161 -17.83 -5.88 38.15
N ALA A 162 -16.73 -6.61 38.37
CA ALA A 162 -16.65 -7.60 39.45
C ALA A 162 -16.67 -6.95 40.85
N LYS A 163 -16.03 -5.79 41.01
CA LYS A 163 -16.00 -5.04 42.28
C LYS A 163 -17.40 -4.59 42.72
N TYR A 164 -18.21 -4.07 41.78
CA TYR A 164 -19.57 -3.62 42.09
C TYR A 164 -20.52 -4.76 42.48
N ARG A 165 -20.36 -5.94 41.88
CA ARG A 165 -21.21 -7.10 42.23
C ARG A 165 -20.95 -7.57 43.65
N GLY A 166 -19.71 -7.47 44.16
CA GLY A 166 -19.37 -7.81 45.55
C GLY A 166 -19.94 -6.83 46.58
N GLU A 167 -19.88 -5.53 46.26
CA GLU A 167 -20.41 -4.46 47.14
C GLU A 167 -21.95 -4.54 47.27
N GLU A 168 -22.69 -4.98 46.23
CA GLU A 168 -24.14 -5.22 46.33
C GLU A 168 -24.51 -6.37 47.28
N TYR A 169 -23.71 -7.46 47.33
CA TYR A 169 -23.97 -8.59 48.24
C TYR A 169 -23.60 -8.30 49.70
N GLU A 170 -22.63 -7.42 49.96
CA GLU A 170 -22.28 -7.01 51.33
C GLU A 170 -23.24 -5.96 51.91
N SER A 171 -24.09 -5.36 51.07
CA SER A 171 -25.08 -4.34 51.45
C SER A 171 -26.50 -4.89 51.69
N GLN A 172 -26.69 -6.21 51.59
CA GLN A 172 -27.93 -6.95 51.92
C GLN A 172 -27.75 -7.75 53.20
#